data_AF-A0A945DWK2-F1
#
_entry.id   AF-A0A945DWK2-F1
#
_cell.length_a   1.000
_cell.length_b   1.000
_cell.length_c   1.000
_cell.angle_alpha   90.00
_cell.angle_beta   90.00
_cell.angle_gamma   90.00
#
_symmetry.space_group_name_H-M   'P 1'
#
loop_
_entity.id
_entity.type
_entity.pdbx_description
1 polymer ?
#
loop_
_entity_poly.entity_id
_entity_poly.type
_entity_poly.pdbx_seq_one_letter_code
_entity_poly.pdbx_strand_id
1 'polypeptide(L)'
;MPKRRAANIAFALLLTVCFCGLAKRTVSAAPLQWHDRGHYREAKVNRPLGQSPGFSLLSAKVAGVGFTNRLARARMVNANLLNGAGVAAGDVDGDGLCDLYLCSLDGDNGLFKNLGDWKFKKITAGAGVGAPG
;
A
#
# COMPACT_ATOMS: atom_id res chain seq x y z
N MET A 1 -3.69 67.55 9.89
CA MET A 1 -2.81 66.38 9.62
C MET A 1 -3.63 65.09 9.61
N PRO A 2 -3.35 64.14 8.71
CA PRO A 2 -4.30 63.15 8.18
C PRO A 2 -4.15 61.78 8.87
N LYS A 3 -5.20 61.24 9.49
CA LYS A 3 -5.14 59.89 10.11
C LYS A 3 -6.30 58.93 9.78
N ARG A 4 -7.34 59.36 9.06
CA ARG A 4 -8.51 58.49 8.78
C ARG A 4 -8.47 57.72 7.45
N ARG A 5 -7.56 58.05 6.51
CA ARG A 5 -7.44 57.34 5.22
C ARG A 5 -6.60 56.06 5.27
N ALA A 6 -5.67 55.94 6.22
CA ALA A 6 -4.76 54.78 6.29
C ALA A 6 -5.43 53.51 6.85
N ALA A 7 -6.39 53.65 7.76
CA ALA A 7 -7.07 52.50 8.39
C ALA A 7 -7.99 51.73 7.42
N ASN A 8 -8.69 52.43 6.51
CA ASN A 8 -9.56 51.80 5.51
C ASN A 8 -8.79 51.07 4.42
N ILE A 9 -7.56 51.53 4.11
CA ILE A 9 -6.68 50.88 3.13
C ILE A 9 -6.08 49.60 3.72
N ALA A 10 -5.71 49.62 5.01
CA ALA A 10 -5.18 48.44 5.71
C ALA A 10 -6.23 47.31 5.86
N PHE A 11 -7.50 47.65 6.10
CA PHE A 11 -8.58 46.66 6.21
C PHE A 11 -8.98 46.06 4.84
N ALA A 12 -8.91 46.87 3.78
CA ALA A 12 -9.16 46.40 2.41
C ALA A 12 -8.04 45.46 1.90
N LEU A 13 -6.78 45.73 2.23
CA LEU A 13 -5.65 44.87 1.86
C LEU A 13 -5.64 43.51 2.59
N LEU A 14 -6.11 43.45 3.84
CA LEU A 14 -6.17 42.21 4.62
C LEU A 14 -7.24 41.23 4.08
N LEU A 15 -8.35 41.75 3.54
CA LEU A 15 -9.41 40.94 2.93
C LEU A 15 -9.02 40.35 1.57
N THR A 16 -8.21 41.05 0.77
CA THR A 16 -7.72 40.54 -0.53
C THR A 16 -6.70 39.41 -0.37
N VAL A 17 -5.86 39.46 0.67
CA VAL A 17 -4.90 38.39 0.97
C VAL A 17 -5.60 37.12 1.45
N CYS A 18 -6.71 37.23 2.18
CA CYS A 18 -7.51 36.07 2.60
C CYS A 18 -8.22 35.35 1.43
N PHE A 19 -8.54 36.04 0.33
CA PHE A 19 -9.21 35.42 -0.82
C PHE A 19 -8.26 34.77 -1.84
N CYS A 20 -6.98 35.17 -1.88
CA CYS A 20 -5.99 34.52 -2.76
C CYS A 20 -5.49 33.15 -2.24
N GLY A 21 -5.72 32.82 -0.97
CA GLY A 21 -5.25 31.56 -0.36
C GLY A 21 -6.12 30.33 -0.65
N LEU A 22 -7.32 30.50 -1.24
CA LEU A 22 -8.29 29.42 -1.43
C LEU A 22 -8.38 28.87 -2.86
N ALA A 23 -7.34 29.07 -3.69
CA ALA A 23 -7.23 28.33 -4.94
C ALA A 23 -6.97 26.85 -4.62
N LYS A 24 -8.05 26.05 -4.49
CA LYS A 24 -7.95 24.59 -4.52
C LYS A 24 -7.23 24.24 -5.83
N ARG A 25 -5.95 23.87 -5.75
CA ARG A 25 -5.22 23.32 -6.89
C ARG A 25 -5.93 22.04 -7.29
N THR A 26 -6.78 22.10 -8.31
CA THR A 26 -7.27 20.91 -8.99
C THR A 26 -6.07 20.30 -9.69
N VAL A 27 -5.40 19.36 -9.02
CA VAL A 27 -4.42 18.49 -9.66
C VAL A 27 -5.21 17.53 -10.53
N SER A 28 -5.38 17.90 -11.81
CA SER A 28 -5.86 16.95 -12.80
C SER A 28 -4.75 15.93 -13.04
N ALA A 29 -5.03 14.65 -12.80
CA ALA A 29 -4.09 13.59 -13.18
C ALA A 29 -3.96 13.62 -14.71
N ALA A 30 -2.73 13.65 -15.22
CA ALA A 30 -2.52 13.49 -16.65
C ALA A 30 -3.20 12.19 -17.13
N PRO A 31 -3.74 12.15 -18.36
CA PRO A 31 -4.29 10.92 -18.91
C PRO A 31 -3.19 9.86 -19.03
N LEU A 32 -3.54 8.60 -18.79
CA LEU A 32 -2.62 7.47 -18.98
C LEU A 32 -2.27 7.35 -20.46
N GLN A 33 -0.97 7.21 -20.76
CA GLN A 33 -0.48 6.92 -22.10
C GLN A 33 -0.53 5.42 -22.31
N TRP A 34 -1.52 4.95 -23.08
CA TRP A 34 -1.73 3.54 -23.36
C TRP A 34 -0.89 3.08 -24.54
N HIS A 35 -0.17 1.98 -24.37
CA HIS A 35 0.55 1.28 -25.43
C HIS A 35 -0.22 0.01 -25.80
N ASP A 36 -0.58 -0.12 -27.07
CA ASP A 36 -1.22 -1.32 -27.59
C ASP A 36 -0.17 -2.42 -27.87
N ARG A 37 -0.44 -3.63 -27.38
CA ARG A 37 0.39 -4.84 -27.55
C ARG A 37 -0.36 -5.93 -28.31
N GLY A 38 -1.43 -5.57 -29.02
CA GLY A 38 -2.27 -6.48 -29.81
C GLY A 38 -3.29 -7.23 -28.97
N HIS A 39 -2.84 -7.98 -27.97
CA HIS A 39 -3.73 -8.76 -27.08
C HIS A 39 -4.07 -8.05 -25.77
N TYR A 40 -3.32 -7.02 -25.40
CA TYR A 40 -3.54 -6.19 -24.23
C TYR A 40 -3.07 -4.76 -24.48
N ARG A 41 -3.51 -3.83 -23.62
CA ARG A 41 -2.97 -2.47 -23.56
C ARG A 41 -2.34 -2.27 -22.19
N GLU A 42 -1.16 -1.67 -22.17
CA GLU A 42 -0.46 -1.32 -20.93
C GLU A 42 -0.27 0.19 -20.84
N ALA A 43 -0.35 0.75 -19.64
CA ALA A 43 0.02 2.12 -19.37
C ALA A 43 0.78 2.19 -18.06
N LYS A 44 1.86 2.97 -18.04
CA LYS A 44 2.55 3.27 -16.78
C LYS A 44 1.67 4.23 -15.98
N VAL A 45 1.31 3.84 -14.75
CA VAL A 45 0.52 4.70 -13.87
C VAL A 45 1.29 6.00 -13.63
N ASN A 46 0.62 7.13 -13.87
CA ASN A 46 1.19 8.45 -13.60
C ASN A 46 1.51 8.55 -12.11
N ARG A 47 2.74 8.91 -11.76
CA ARG A 47 3.07 9.22 -10.37
C ARG A 47 2.23 10.43 -9.97
N PRO A 48 1.54 10.41 -8.81
CA PRO A 48 0.87 11.60 -8.32
C PRO A 48 1.84 12.78 -8.31
N LEU A 49 1.48 13.87 -8.98
CA LEU A 49 2.30 15.08 -8.99
C LEU A 49 2.40 15.62 -7.56
N GLY A 50 3.62 15.65 -7.02
CA GLY A 50 3.91 16.22 -5.70
C GLY A 50 3.59 15.34 -4.50
N GLN A 51 3.24 14.06 -4.70
CA GLN A 51 3.04 13.13 -3.58
C GLN A 51 3.84 11.85 -3.80
N SER A 52 4.65 11.49 -2.81
CA SER A 52 5.19 10.14 -2.69
C SER A 52 4.03 9.13 -2.68
N PRO A 53 4.24 7.85 -3.06
CA PRO A 53 3.18 6.85 -3.24
C PRO A 53 2.26 6.55 -2.04
N GLY A 54 2.38 7.27 -0.92
CA GLY A 54 1.69 7.01 0.35
C GLY A 54 2.20 5.77 1.09
N PHE A 55 2.94 4.91 0.38
CA PHE A 55 3.49 3.65 0.88
C PHE A 55 5.00 3.62 0.66
N SER A 56 5.71 3.04 1.64
CA SER A 56 7.12 2.70 1.54
C SER A 56 7.26 1.20 1.33
N LEU A 57 7.98 0.81 0.27
CA LEU A 57 8.27 -0.60 0.04
C LEU A 57 9.24 -1.11 1.11
N LEU A 58 8.84 -2.16 1.84
CA LEU A 58 9.71 -2.92 2.73
C LEU A 58 10.16 -4.20 2.03
N SER A 59 11.46 -4.50 2.08
CA SER A 59 11.95 -5.79 1.60
C SER A 59 11.51 -6.91 2.55
N ALA A 60 11.32 -8.11 2.00
CA ALA A 60 11.03 -9.31 2.79
C ALA A 60 12.02 -9.51 3.96
N LYS A 61 13.31 -9.22 3.73
CA LYS A 61 14.36 -9.28 4.75
C LYS A 61 14.18 -8.24 5.84
N VAL A 62 13.83 -7.00 5.48
CA VAL A 62 13.60 -5.93 6.46
C VAL A 62 12.36 -6.21 7.30
N ALA A 63 11.29 -6.71 6.69
CA ALA A 63 10.06 -7.04 7.41
C ALA A 63 10.14 -8.37 8.17
N GLY A 64 11.03 -9.29 7.80
CA GLY A 64 11.04 -10.66 8.35
C GLY A 64 9.98 -11.59 7.75
N VAL A 65 9.37 -11.20 6.62
CA VAL A 65 8.33 -11.98 5.93
C VAL A 65 8.91 -12.60 4.66
N GLY A 66 9.62 -13.72 4.83
CA GLY A 66 10.11 -14.55 3.73
C GLY A 66 9.13 -15.68 3.41
N PHE A 67 8.29 -15.49 2.39
CA PHE A 67 7.31 -16.49 1.96
C PHE A 67 7.21 -16.54 0.44
N THR A 68 6.97 -17.73 -0.11
CA THR A 68 6.70 -17.92 -1.54
C THR A 68 5.71 -19.05 -1.68
N ASN A 69 4.52 -18.74 -2.20
CA ASN A 69 3.59 -19.76 -2.65
C ASN A 69 4.17 -20.42 -3.91
N ARG A 70 4.49 -21.71 -3.82
CA ARG A 70 5.04 -22.47 -4.94
C ARG A 70 3.94 -23.31 -5.56
N LEU A 71 4.01 -23.47 -6.88
CA LEU A 71 3.15 -24.36 -7.65
C LEU A 71 4.00 -25.12 -8.66
N ALA A 72 3.97 -26.45 -8.60
CA ALA A 72 4.66 -27.34 -9.50
C ALA A 72 4.06 -27.23 -10.90
N ARG A 73 4.92 -27.20 -11.93
CA ARG A 73 4.51 -27.04 -13.33
C ARG A 73 3.47 -28.09 -13.76
N ALA A 74 3.61 -29.33 -13.29
CA ALA A 74 2.67 -30.40 -13.60
C ALA A 74 1.24 -30.13 -13.07
N ARG A 75 1.09 -29.37 -11.98
CA ARG A 75 -0.21 -29.01 -11.39
C ARG A 75 -0.85 -27.79 -12.06
N MET A 76 -0.08 -27.00 -12.83
CA MET A 76 -0.59 -25.81 -13.54
C MET A 76 -1.61 -26.13 -14.64
N VAL A 77 -1.85 -27.41 -14.96
CA VAL A 77 -2.95 -27.86 -15.81
C VAL A 77 -4.33 -27.51 -15.21
N ASN A 78 -4.42 -27.37 -13.89
CA ASN A 78 -5.60 -26.82 -13.23
C ASN A 78 -5.44 -25.31 -13.08
N ALA A 79 -6.09 -24.56 -13.96
CA ALA A 79 -6.05 -23.10 -13.97
C ALA A 79 -6.51 -22.45 -12.66
N ASN A 80 -7.37 -23.12 -11.86
CA ASN A 80 -7.81 -22.59 -10.57
C ASN A 80 -6.66 -22.45 -9.57
N LEU A 81 -5.62 -23.29 -9.67
CA LEU A 81 -4.45 -23.20 -8.80
C LEU A 81 -3.60 -21.95 -9.08
N LEU A 82 -3.75 -21.32 -10.24
CA LEU A 82 -3.04 -20.09 -10.57
C LEU A 82 -3.58 -18.86 -9.81
N ASN A 83 -4.73 -18.99 -9.15
CA ASN A 83 -5.30 -17.93 -8.31
C ASN A 83 -4.58 -17.78 -6.95
N GLY A 84 -3.73 -18.74 -6.58
CA GLY A 84 -2.99 -18.75 -5.31
C GLY A 84 -3.71 -19.50 -4.18
N ALA A 85 -3.19 -19.38 -2.95
CA ALA A 85 -3.68 -20.13 -1.78
C ALA A 85 -4.32 -19.24 -0.67
N GLY A 86 -4.28 -17.92 -0.83
CA GLY A 86 -4.89 -16.97 0.10
C GLY A 86 -3.98 -16.49 1.24
N VAL A 87 -4.49 -15.51 1.97
CA VAL A 87 -3.86 -14.87 3.13
C VAL A 87 -4.95 -14.54 4.15
N ALA A 88 -4.62 -14.65 5.43
CA ALA A 88 -5.40 -14.11 6.54
C ALA A 88 -4.54 -13.15 7.36
N ALA A 89 -5.18 -12.15 7.97
CA ALA A 89 -4.56 -11.20 8.86
C ALA A 89 -5.42 -11.06 10.12
N GLY A 90 -4.79 -11.09 11.29
CA GLY A 90 -5.48 -11.06 12.57
C GLY A 90 -4.51 -11.18 13.74
N ASP A 91 -4.95 -10.76 14.92
CA ASP A 91 -4.18 -10.85 16.16
C ASP A 91 -4.34 -12.26 16.76
N VAL A 92 -3.31 -13.10 16.62
CA VAL A 92 -3.40 -14.52 16.96
C VAL A 92 -3.15 -14.79 18.44
N ASP A 93 -2.46 -13.88 19.13
CA ASP A 93 -2.09 -14.06 20.54
C ASP A 93 -2.58 -12.97 21.49
N GLY A 94 -3.38 -12.03 20.99
CA GLY A 94 -4.10 -11.04 21.78
C GLY A 94 -3.24 -9.86 22.23
N ASP A 95 -2.10 -9.61 21.58
CA ASP A 95 -1.20 -8.51 21.93
C ASP A 95 -1.56 -7.17 21.27
N GLY A 96 -2.64 -7.15 20.49
CA GLY A 96 -3.16 -5.99 19.78
C GLY A 96 -2.43 -5.70 18.46
N LEU A 97 -1.47 -6.54 18.05
CA LEU A 97 -0.78 -6.43 16.77
C LEU A 97 -1.37 -7.41 15.75
N CYS A 98 -1.49 -6.96 14.51
CA CYS A 98 -2.03 -7.80 13.43
C CYS A 98 -0.93 -8.70 12.86
N ASP A 99 -1.11 -10.01 12.98
CA ASP A 99 -0.25 -11.06 12.42
C ASP A 99 -0.68 -11.46 11.02
N LEU A 100 0.15 -12.26 10.34
CA LEU A 100 -0.11 -12.75 8.98
C LEU A 100 -0.06 -14.27 8.90
N TYR A 101 -1.07 -14.87 8.29
CA TYR A 101 -1.06 -16.28 7.90
C TYR A 101 -1.10 -16.42 6.37
N LEU A 102 -0.09 -17.04 5.79
CA LEU A 102 0.11 -17.18 4.35
C LEU A 102 0.01 -18.64 3.96
N CYS A 103 -0.87 -18.95 3.01
CA CYS A 103 -1.07 -20.32 2.55
C CYS A 103 -0.22 -20.64 1.33
N SER A 104 0.20 -21.91 1.21
CA SER A 104 0.97 -22.43 0.07
C SER A 104 0.20 -23.55 -0.63
N LEU A 105 0.39 -23.66 -1.95
CA LEU A 105 -0.18 -24.74 -2.77
C LEU A 105 0.71 -25.98 -2.77
N ASP A 106 2.02 -25.80 -2.92
CA ASP A 106 3.04 -26.86 -2.88
C ASP A 106 4.12 -26.53 -1.85
N GLY A 107 3.75 -26.57 -0.57
CA GLY A 107 4.67 -26.33 0.55
C GLY A 107 3.93 -26.00 1.83
N ASP A 108 4.69 -25.62 2.87
CA ASP A 108 4.11 -25.30 4.17
C ASP A 108 3.51 -23.90 4.21
N ASN A 109 2.39 -23.77 4.91
CA ASN A 109 1.85 -22.48 5.31
C ASN A 109 2.80 -21.71 6.25
N GLY A 110 2.60 -20.40 6.36
CA GLY A 110 3.42 -19.49 7.14
C GLY A 110 2.60 -18.63 8.09
N LEU A 111 2.74 -18.84 9.41
CA LEU A 111 2.28 -17.88 10.43
C LEU A 111 3.44 -16.97 10.83
N PHE A 112 3.23 -15.66 10.71
CA PHE A 112 4.19 -14.61 11.00
C PHE A 112 3.62 -13.69 12.07
N LYS A 113 4.18 -13.77 13.28
CA LYS A 113 3.85 -12.89 14.39
C LYS A 113 4.43 -11.50 14.16
N ASN A 114 3.64 -10.46 14.31
CA ASN A 114 4.04 -9.07 14.31
C ASN A 114 4.74 -8.72 15.64
N LEU A 115 5.88 -8.04 15.55
CA LEU A 115 6.69 -7.62 16.69
C LEU A 115 6.66 -6.09 16.88
N GLY A 116 5.81 -5.38 16.15
CA GLY A 116 5.85 -3.93 16.01
C GLY A 116 6.79 -3.47 14.92
N ASP A 117 6.74 -2.18 14.57
CA ASP A 117 7.65 -1.52 13.62
C ASP A 117 7.82 -2.24 12.27
N TRP A 118 6.74 -2.87 11.79
CA TRP A 118 6.71 -3.70 10.58
C TRP A 118 7.72 -4.86 10.58
N LYS A 119 8.07 -5.37 11.76
CA LYS A 119 8.91 -6.55 11.96
C LYS A 119 8.04 -7.77 12.27
N PHE A 120 8.37 -8.88 11.65
CA PHE A 120 7.65 -10.13 11.79
C PHE A 120 8.60 -11.29 12.08
N LYS A 121 8.10 -12.27 12.84
CA LYS A 121 8.80 -13.52 13.13
C LYS A 121 7.93 -14.69 12.70
N LYS A 122 8.50 -15.60 11.90
CA LYS A 122 7.83 -16.86 11.56
C LYS A 122 7.71 -17.73 12.83
N ILE A 123 6.48 -18.04 13.22
CA ILE A 123 6.16 -18.89 14.39
C ILE A 123 5.39 -20.17 14.02
N THR A 124 5.23 -20.46 12.72
CA THR A 124 4.44 -21.61 12.21
C THR A 124 4.64 -22.90 13.00
N ALA A 125 5.90 -23.33 13.18
CA ALA A 125 6.20 -24.61 13.82
C ALA A 125 5.81 -24.62 15.30
N GLY A 126 6.11 -23.54 16.02
CA GLY A 126 5.74 -23.41 17.43
C GLY A 126 4.22 -23.32 17.65
N ALA A 127 3.50 -22.78 16.67
CA ALA A 127 2.04 -22.70 16.69
C ALA A 127 1.34 -23.98 16.19
N GLY A 128 2.05 -24.95 15.61
CA GLY A 128 1.47 -26.20 15.12
C GLY A 128 0.53 -26.05 13.91
N VAL A 129 0.61 -24.92 13.20
CA VAL A 129 -0.27 -24.60 12.06
C VAL A 129 0.44 -24.75 10.71
N GLY A 130 1.57 -25.45 10.68
CA GLY A 130 2.23 -25.85 9.44
C GLY A 130 1.41 -26.93 8.77
N ALA A 131 0.48 -26.54 7.90
CA ALA A 131 -0.20 -27.48 7.03
C ALA A 131 0.65 -27.67 5.75
N PRO A 132 1.16 -28.89 5.49
CA PRO A 132 1.81 -29.19 4.23
C PRO A 132 0.76 -29.28 3.11
N GLY A 133 1.07 -28.67 1.96
CA GLY A 133 0.22 -28.67 0.75
C GLY A 133 0.26 -29.95 -0.08
#